data_AF-A0A7X7QHP6-F1
#
_entry.id   AF-A0A7X7QHP6-F1
#
_cell.length_a   1.000
_cell.length_b   1.000
_cell.length_c   1.000
_cell.angle_alpha   90.00
_cell.angle_beta   90.00
_cell.angle_gamma   90.00
#
_symmetry.space_group_name_H-M   'P 1'
#
loop_
_entity.id
_entity.type
_entity.pdbx_description
1 polymer ?
#
loop_
_entity_poly.entity_id
_entity_poly.type
_entity_poly.pdbx_seq_one_letter_code
_entity_poly.pdbx_strand_id
1 'polypeptide(L)' 'MWDGREIRPTTFAINSVQPLTGINENDFPFGSFHPGGAQFAFADGHVTFINDTIDMYIYRSLGTIAGGEVIPGNSY' A
#
# COMPACT_ATOMS: atom_id res chain seq x y z
N MET A 1 14.70 15.41 10.64
CA MET A 1 15.43 14.14 10.83
C MET A 1 14.85 13.18 9.80
N TRP A 2 15.60 12.90 8.74
CA TRP A 2 15.21 12.07 7.61
C TRP A 2 15.68 10.64 7.94
N ASP A 3 14.80 9.79 8.45
CA ASP A 3 15.08 8.37 8.72
C ASP A 3 14.96 7.64 7.37
N GLY A 4 16.09 7.37 6.73
CA GLY A 4 16.24 6.88 5.34
C GLY A 4 15.57 5.53 5.01
N ARG A 5 14.24 5.42 5.18
CA ARG A 5 13.39 4.27 4.90
C ARG A 5 12.08 4.66 4.20
N GLU A 6 11.98 5.85 3.64
CA GLU A 6 10.73 6.34 3.02
C GLU A 6 10.66 5.95 1.54
N ILE A 7 10.45 4.65 1.31
CA ILE A 7 9.65 4.17 0.18
C ILE A 7 8.44 3.48 0.78
N ARG A 8 7.36 4.24 0.94
CA ARG A 8 6.08 3.77 1.47
C ARG A 8 5.02 4.04 0.41
N PRO A 9 4.91 3.17 -0.62
CA PRO A 9 3.82 3.27 -1.61
C PRO A 9 2.42 3.11 -0.99
N THR A 10 2.35 2.74 0.30
CA THR A 10 1.13 2.67 1.13
C THR A 10 0.83 3.95 1.93
N THR A 11 1.62 5.02 1.76
CA THR A 11 1.29 6.36 2.28
C THR A 11 -0.04 6.83 1.72
N PHE A 12 -0.30 6.50 0.46
CA PHE A 12 -1.49 6.87 -0.29
C PHE A 12 -2.38 5.67 -0.63
N ALA A 13 -3.67 5.92 -0.86
CA ALA A 13 -4.61 4.90 -1.29
C ALA A 13 -4.30 4.40 -2.71
N ILE A 14 -4.74 3.17 -2.99
CA ILE A 14 -4.70 2.58 -4.33
C ILE A 14 -5.39 3.54 -5.31
N ASN A 15 -4.80 3.73 -6.48
CA ASN A 15 -5.29 4.61 -7.55
C ASN A 15 -5.36 6.11 -7.24
N SER A 16 -4.76 6.57 -6.15
CA SER A 16 -4.68 8.01 -5.90
C SER A 16 -3.77 8.72 -6.92
N VAL A 17 -4.14 9.94 -7.30
CA VAL A 17 -3.33 10.76 -8.21
C VAL A 17 -2.49 11.72 -7.38
N GLN A 18 -1.17 11.50 -7.33
CA GLN A 18 -0.24 12.40 -6.67
C GLN A 18 0.53 13.24 -7.71
N PRO A 19 0.62 14.57 -7.54
CA PRO A 19 1.50 15.38 -8.38
C PRO A 19 2.96 15.01 -8.09
N LEU A 20 3.78 14.88 -9.14
CA LEU A 20 5.23 14.67 -9.07
C LEU A 20 5.96 15.94 -8.59
N THR A 21 5.58 16.47 -7.43
CA THR A 21 6.08 17.75 -6.90
C THR A 21 6.68 17.58 -5.52
N GLY A 22 7.98 17.30 -5.45
CA GLY A 22 8.85 17.56 -4.30
C GLY A 22 8.86 16.53 -3.15
N ILE A 23 10.08 16.34 -2.61
CA ILE A 23 10.53 15.54 -1.44
C ILE A 23 10.25 14.04 -1.41
N ASN A 24 9.28 13.53 -2.18
CA ASN A 24 8.96 12.11 -2.22
C ASN A 24 8.76 11.60 -3.65
N GLU A 25 9.74 11.78 -4.56
CA GLU A 25 9.66 11.21 -5.92
C GLU A 25 9.52 9.68 -5.94
N ASN A 26 9.61 9.02 -4.77
CA ASN A 26 9.51 7.57 -4.60
C ASN A 26 8.27 7.10 -3.80
N ASP A 27 7.43 8.01 -3.26
CA ASP A 27 6.11 7.63 -2.71
C ASP A 27 5.06 7.76 -3.82
N PHE A 28 5.10 6.83 -4.77
CA PHE A 28 4.03 6.70 -5.75
C PHE A 28 3.01 5.65 -5.27
N PRO A 29 1.70 5.95 -5.30
CA PRO A 29 0.69 4.98 -4.95
C PRO A 29 0.74 3.79 -5.89
N PHE A 30 0.37 2.62 -5.37
CA PHE A 30 0.03 1.50 -6.24
C PHE A 30 -1.17 1.89 -7.10
N GLY A 31 -1.06 1.66 -8.41
CA GLY A 31 -2.05 2.07 -9.39
C GLY A 31 -2.50 0.91 -10.28
N SER A 32 -3.79 0.90 -10.57
CA SER A 32 -4.51 0.03 -11.50
C SER A 32 -5.49 0.91 -12.29
N PHE A 33 -5.53 0.76 -13.61
CA PHE A 33 -6.54 1.43 -14.43
C PHE A 33 -7.94 0.78 -14.29
N HIS A 34 -8.07 -0.26 -13.46
CA HIS A 34 -9.34 -0.93 -13.19
C HIS A 34 -10.07 -0.29 -12.00
N PRO A 35 -11.37 0.03 -12.14
CA PRO A 35 -12.18 0.50 -11.03
C PRO A 35 -12.25 -0.53 -9.89
N GLY A 36 -12.17 -0.08 -8.64
CA GLY A 36 -12.47 -0.90 -7.47
C GLY A 36 -11.31 -1.69 -6.87
N GLY A 37 -10.08 -1.60 -7.41
CA GLY A 37 -8.90 -2.19 -6.76
C GLY A 37 -7.87 -2.81 -7.71
N ALA A 38 -6.99 -3.64 -7.13
CA ALA A 38 -5.92 -4.32 -7.85
C ALA A 38 -5.51 -5.64 -7.18
N GLN A 39 -4.84 -6.51 -7.94
CA GLN A 39 -4.21 -7.70 -7.41
C GLN A 39 -2.84 -7.36 -6.80
N PHE A 40 -2.61 -7.77 -5.56
CA PHE A 40 -1.35 -7.59 -4.84
C PHE A 40 -0.67 -8.94 -4.61
N ALA A 41 0.61 -9.02 -4.94
CA ALA A 41 1.46 -10.15 -4.62
C ALA A 41 2.25 -9.85 -3.34
N PHE A 42 2.27 -10.82 -2.43
CA PHE A 42 2.95 -10.74 -1.15
C PHE A 42 4.30 -11.46 -1.24
N ALA A 43 5.20 -11.17 -0.30
CA ALA A 43 6.55 -11.72 -0.30
C ALA A 43 6.60 -13.26 -0.15
N ASP A 44 5.54 -13.87 0.38
CA ASP A 44 5.35 -15.32 0.49
C ASP A 44 4.77 -15.97 -0.78
N GLY A 45 4.48 -15.17 -1.82
CA GLY A 45 3.93 -15.61 -3.09
C GLY A 45 2.40 -15.69 -3.13
N HIS A 46 1.71 -15.35 -2.04
CA HIS A 46 0.25 -15.23 -2.06
C HIS A 46 -0.18 -14.01 -2.89
N VAL A 47 -1.30 -14.15 -3.60
CA VAL A 47 -1.90 -13.07 -4.38
C VAL A 47 -3.34 -12.92 -3.93
N THR A 48 -3.74 -11.69 -3.60
CA THR A 48 -5.13 -11.35 -3.28
C THR A 48 -5.55 -10.04 -3.91
N PHE A 49 -6.85 -9.89 -4.10
CA PHE A 49 -7.45 -8.68 -4.61
C PHE A 49 -7.67 -7.72 -3.44
N ILE A 50 -7.10 -6.52 -3.54
CA ILE A 50 -7.30 -5.46 -2.55
C ILE A 50 -8.14 -4.36 -3.19
N ASN A 51 -9.25 -4.03 -2.52
CA ASN A 51 -10.17 -2.98 -2.95
C ASN A 51 -9.57 -1.58 -2.70
N ASP A 52 -9.90 -0.60 -3.54
CA ASP A 52 -9.44 0.79 -3.40
C ASP A 52 -10.03 1.54 -2.18
N THR A 53 -11.07 0.98 -1.57
CA THR A 53 -11.68 1.44 -0.32
C THR A 53 -11.14 0.74 0.94
N ILE A 54 -10.06 -0.04 0.82
CA ILE A 54 -9.39 -0.66 1.97
C ILE A 54 -9.06 0.37 3.06
N ASP A 55 -9.21 -0.04 4.32
CA ASP A 55 -8.78 0.78 5.46
C ASP A 55 -7.27 1.04 5.41
N MET A 56 -6.87 2.31 5.51
CA MET A 56 -5.46 2.71 5.37
C MET A 56 -4.55 2.18 6.48
N TYR A 57 -5.08 1.88 7.68
CA TYR A 57 -4.29 1.22 8.72
C TYR A 57 -3.99 -0.22 8.32
N ILE A 58 -5.01 -0.94 7.85
CA ILE A 58 -4.85 -2.31 7.34
C ILE A 58 -3.87 -2.32 6.17
N TYR A 59 -4.06 -1.44 5.20
CA TYR A 59 -3.22 -1.34 4.02
C TYR A 59 -1.74 -1.10 4.33
N ARG A 60 -1.45 -0.23 5.30
CA ARG A 60 -0.08 0.04 5.76
C ARG A 60 0.50 -1.14 6.51
N SER A 61 -0.28 -1.78 7.37
CA SER A 61 0.16 -2.95 8.14
C SER A 61 0.52 -4.15 7.25
N LEU A 62 -0.14 -4.32 6.10
CA LEU A 62 0.22 -5.36 5.12
C LEU A 62 1.64 -5.20 4.54
N GLY A 63 2.21 -3.99 4.59
CA GLY A 63 3.55 -3.69 4.09
C GLY A 63 4.65 -3.71 5.15
N THR A 64 4.34 -3.96 6.43
CA THR A 64 5.34 -3.89 7.51
C THR A 64 6.10 -5.21 7.66
N ILE A 65 7.43 -5.18 7.48
CA ILE A 65 8.31 -6.35 7.73
C ILE A 65 8.24 -6.82 9.20
N ALA A 66 8.03 -5.89 10.13
CA ALA A 66 8.01 -6.17 11.56
C ALA A 66 6.63 -6.65 12.09
N GLY A 67 5.65 -6.88 11.21
CA GLY A 67 4.60 -7.92 11.27
C GLY A 67 3.91 -8.27 12.60
N GLY A 68 3.88 -7.38 13.59
CA GLY A 68 3.19 -7.58 14.86
C GLY A 68 1.70 -7.22 14.81
N GLU A 69 1.24 -6.68 13.68
CA GLU A 69 -0.13 -6.27 13.45
C GLU A 69 -0.95 -7.50 13.05
N VAL A 70 -1.81 -7.96 13.96
CA VAL A 70 -2.74 -9.07 13.67
C VAL A 70 -3.83 -8.56 12.74
N ILE A 71 -3.64 -8.77 11.43
CA ILE A 71 -4.67 -8.50 10.43
C ILE A 71 -5.44 -9.80 10.19
N PRO A 72 -6.75 -9.84 10.48
CA PRO A 72 -7.57 -11.00 10.15
C PRO A 72 -7.62 -11.18 8.63
N GLY A 73 -7.46 -12.41 8.13
CA GLY A 73 -7.41 -12.71 6.69
C GLY A 73 -8.72 -12.44 5.91
N ASN A 74 -9.77 -11.96 6.56
CA ASN A 74 -11.01 -11.49 5.93
C ASN A 74 -11.14 -9.95 5.90
N SER A 75 -10.10 -9.24 6.33
CA SER A 75 -10.14 -7.79 6.55
C SER A 75 -9.54 -6.99 5.39
N TYR A 76 -9.05 -7.66 4.34
CA TYR A 76 -8.49 -7.05 3.14
C TYR A 76 -8.74 -7.89 1.90
#